data_AF-A0A822DMW3-F1
#
_entry.id   AF-A0A822DMW3-F1
#
_cell.length_a   1.000
_cell.length_b   1.000
_cell.length_c   1.000
_cell.angle_alpha   90.00
_cell.angle_beta   90.00
_cell.angle_gamma   90.00
#
_symmetry.space_group_name_H-M   'P 1'
#
loop_
_entity.id
_entity.type
_entity.pdbx_description
1 polymer ?
#
loop_
_entity_poly.entity_id
_entity_poly.type
_entity_poly.pdbx_seq_one_letter_code
_entity_poly.pdbx_strand_id
1 'polypeptide(L)' 'MGICATATWAQHGQTVAGGNGSGSGLNQLDGPFGLFVDENQTIYVADRYNN' A
#
# COMPACT_ATOMS: atom_id res chain seq x y z
N MET A 1 -8.88 2.95 17.89
CA MET A 1 -7.71 2.42 18.64
C MET A 1 -6.49 2.77 17.82
N GLY A 2 -5.83 3.87 18.19
CA GLY A 2 -4.76 4.46 17.40
C GLY A 2 -3.46 3.70 17.57
N ILE A 3 -2.82 3.37 16.46
CA ILE A 3 -1.40 3.03 16.46
C ILE A 3 -0.67 4.17 17.16
N CYS A 4 0.04 3.83 18.23
CA CYS A 4 0.78 4.80 19.03
C CYS A 4 1.77 5.52 18.11
N ALA A 5 1.66 6.84 17.98
CA ALA A 5 2.45 7.69 17.08
C ALA A 5 3.97 7.72 17.40
N THR A 6 4.45 6.78 18.22
CA THR A 6 5.84 6.60 18.64
C THR A 6 6.54 5.45 17.92
N ALA A 7 5.84 4.71 17.06
CA ALA A 7 6.49 3.65 16.28
C ALA A 7 7.39 4.27 15.21
N THR A 8 8.67 3.89 15.18
CA THR A 8 9.67 4.44 14.24
C THR A 8 9.28 4.23 12.78
N TRP A 9 8.58 3.13 12.48
CA TRP A 9 8.04 2.87 11.14
C TRP A 9 6.96 3.89 10.75
N ALA A 10 6.18 4.42 11.68
CA ALA A 10 5.13 5.40 11.38
C ALA A 10 5.73 6.80 11.17
N GLN A 11 6.88 7.07 11.79
CA GLN A 11 7.60 8.33 11.66
C GLN A 11 8.35 8.45 10.32
N HIS A 12 8.80 7.33 9.74
CA HIS A 12 9.57 7.29 8.49
C HIS A 12 8.89 6.57 7.33
N GLY A 13 7.79 5.88 7.59
CA GLY A 13 7.05 5.14 6.59
C GLY A 13 6.32 6.06 5.63
N GLN A 14 6.39 5.73 4.34
CA GLN A 14 5.64 6.40 3.30
C GLN A 14 4.61 5.42 2.73
N THR A 15 3.36 5.87 2.60
CA THR A 15 2.38 5.16 1.79
C THR A 15 2.74 5.33 0.33
N VAL A 16 3.03 4.22 -0.35
CA VAL A 16 3.49 4.18 -1.75
C VAL A 16 2.47 3.57 -2.71
N ALA A 17 1.42 2.92 -2.18
CA ALA A 17 0.30 2.40 -2.94
C ALA A 17 -0.98 2.45 -2.08
N GLY A 18 -2.13 2.72 -2.71
CA GLY A 18 -3.42 2.83 -2.02
C GLY A 18 -3.52 4.05 -1.08
N GLY A 19 -4.12 3.85 0.09
CA GLY A 19 -4.30 4.89 1.13
C GLY A 19 -5.58 5.72 1.02
N ASN A 20 -6.37 5.54 -0.05
CA ASN A 20 -7.62 6.29 -0.31
C ASN A 20 -8.87 5.41 -0.29
N GLY A 21 -8.87 4.36 0.53
CA GLY A 21 -9.96 3.38 0.63
C GLY A 21 -9.94 2.32 -0.48
N SER A 22 -10.90 1.37 -0.39
CA SER A 22 -11.09 0.33 -1.41
C SER A 22 -11.62 0.94 -2.71
N GLY A 23 -11.09 0.53 -3.86
CA GLY A 23 -11.61 0.95 -5.16
C GLY A 23 -10.63 0.75 -6.31
N SER A 24 -11.08 1.09 -7.52
CA SER A 24 -10.34 0.93 -8.78
C SER A 24 -9.61 2.19 -9.27
N GLY A 25 -9.61 3.27 -8.47
CA GLY A 25 -8.87 4.49 -8.79
C GLY A 25 -7.35 4.30 -8.74
N LEU A 26 -6.59 5.17 -9.43
CA LEU A 26 -5.12 5.10 -9.51
C LEU A 26 -4.39 5.11 -8.15
N ASN A 27 -5.03 5.63 -7.11
CA ASN A 27 -4.52 5.74 -5.74
C ASN A 27 -5.33 4.91 -4.74
N GLN A 28 -6.08 3.92 -5.24
CA GLN A 28 -6.87 2.97 -4.46
C GLN A 28 -6.39 1.54 -4.77
N LEU A 29 -6.76 0.61 -3.89
CA LEU A 29 -6.55 -0.82 -4.09
C LEU A 29 -7.85 -1.53 -3.72
N ASP A 30 -8.22 -2.60 -4.42
CA ASP A 30 -9.38 -3.43 -4.12
C ASP A 30 -9.00 -4.92 -4.02
N GLY A 31 -8.74 -5.37 -2.79
CA GLY A 31 -8.28 -6.73 -2.50
C GLY A 31 -6.83 -7.03 -2.92
N PRO A 32 -5.84 -6.24 -2.47
CA PRO A 32 -4.44 -6.55 -2.70
C PRO A 32 -4.06 -7.87 -2.02
N PHE A 33 -3.50 -8.82 -2.79
CA PHE A 33 -3.20 -10.17 -2.31
C PHE A 33 -1.71 -10.51 -2.34
N GLY A 34 -0.92 -9.78 -3.13
CA GLY A 34 0.50 -10.03 -3.31
C GLY A 34 1.31 -8.76 -3.50
N LEU A 35 2.59 -8.83 -3.13
CA LEU A 35 3.59 -7.77 -3.19
C LEU A 35 4.87 -8.36 -3.78
N PHE A 36 5.48 -7.64 -4.71
CA PHE A 36 6.83 -7.93 -5.20
C PHE A 36 7.62 -6.61 -5.31
N VAL A 37 8.92 -6.68 -5.01
CA VAL A 37 9.84 -5.56 -5.15
C VAL A 37 10.96 -6.00 -6.10
N ASP A 38 11.19 -5.24 -7.16
CA ASP A 38 12.26 -5.53 -8.11
C ASP A 38 13.61 -4.93 -7.67
N GLU A 39 14.66 -5.21 -8.44
CA GLU A 39 16.02 -4.70 -8.18
C GLU A 39 16.12 -3.17 -8.26
N ASN A 40 15.18 -2.51 -8.93
CA ASN A 40 15.10 -1.05 -9.04
C ASN A 40 14.28 -0.41 -7.91
N GLN A 41 13.87 -1.18 -6.90
CA GLN A 41 12.99 -0.76 -5.81
C GLN A 41 11.59 -0.34 -6.27
N THR A 42 11.15 -0.82 -7.44
CA THR A 42 9.77 -0.68 -7.91
C THR A 42 8.89 -1.67 -7.15
N ILE A 43 7.78 -1.18 -6.62
CA ILE A 43 6.81 -1.98 -5.87
C ILE A 43 5.65 -2.35 -6.78
N TYR A 44 5.41 -3.64 -6.92
CA TYR A 44 4.29 -4.20 -7.66
C TYR A 44 3.27 -4.79 -6.68
N VAL A 45 2.01 -4.42 -6.85
CA VAL A 45 0.90 -4.90 -6.01
C VAL A 45 -0.07 -5.67 -6.90
N ALA A 46 -0.36 -6.92 -6.53
CA ALA A 46 -1.40 -7.72 -7.19
C ALA A 46 -2.76 -7.38 -6.58
N ASP A 47 -3.53 -6.55 -7.29
CA ASP A 47 -4.80 -5.98 -6.85
C ASP A 47 -6.00 -6.75 -7.40
N ARG A 48 -6.44 -7.79 -6.68
CA ARG A 48 -7.21 -8.91 -7.25
C ARG A 48 -8.61 -8.53 -7.75
N TYR A 49 -9.25 -7.53 -7.17
CA TYR A 49 -10.62 -7.15 -7.53
C TYR A 49 -10.69 -5.91 -8.44
N ASN A 50 -9.53 -5.36 -8.80
CA ASN A 50 -9.41 -4.24 -9.73
C ASN A 50 -9.25 -4.76 -11.17
N ASN A 51 -10.37 -4.86 -11.91
CA ASN A 51 -10.44 -5.35 -13.29
C ASN A 51 -10.44 -4.22 -14.32
#